data_AF-A0ABD2W6A8-F1
#
_entry.id   AF-A0ABD2W6A8-F1
#
_cell.length_a   1.000
_cell.length_b   1.000
_cell.length_c   1.000
_cell.angle_alpha   90.00
_cell.angle_beta   90.00
_cell.angle_gamma   90.00
#
_symmetry.space_group_name_H-M   'P 1'
#
loop_
_entity.id
_entity.type
_entity.pdbx_description
1 polymer ?
#
loop_
_entity_poly.entity_id
_entity_poly.type
_entity_poly.pdbx_seq_one_letter_code
_entity_poly.pdbx_strand_id
1 'polypeptide(L)'
;METADHKTEVLLITKRRQMESITIKVGDCYVSSSPNIRYLGLYMDAWLNFKAHLKMVSERAANVAGALARIMPTIGGPRSSRRKLYASVENSILLYGSPIWICAMETQAYFHQAESIHRRACLRVISGCPHVSYEATYVLAGIPSLDLLADKRLRIYLRRTEDAKEE
;
A
#
# COMPACT_ATOMS: atom_id res chain seq x y z
N MET A 1 -19.78 17.74 -21.27
CA MET A 1 -19.73 17.27 -19.88
C MET A 1 -19.33 18.47 -19.04
N GLU A 2 -20.26 19.06 -18.30
CA GLU A 2 -19.96 20.14 -17.35
C GLU A 2 -19.36 19.51 -16.07
N THR A 3 -18.15 19.92 -15.72
CA THR A 3 -17.47 19.50 -14.48
C THR A 3 -17.92 20.36 -13.32
N ALA A 4 -18.06 19.78 -12.13
CA ALA A 4 -18.35 20.53 -10.91
C ALA A 4 -17.08 21.24 -10.43
N ASP A 5 -16.93 22.52 -10.74
CA ASP A 5 -15.71 23.31 -10.51
C ASP A 5 -15.16 23.22 -9.07
N HIS A 6 -16.04 23.18 -8.07
CA HIS A 6 -15.69 23.10 -6.64
C HIS A 6 -15.18 21.74 -6.16
N LYS A 7 -15.27 20.68 -6.99
CA LYS A 7 -14.76 19.33 -6.68
C LYS A 7 -13.51 18.98 -7.48
N THR A 8 -13.05 19.88 -8.33
CA THR A 8 -11.87 19.63 -9.17
C THR A 8 -10.61 19.79 -8.34
N GLU A 9 -9.86 18.72 -8.17
CA GLU A 9 -8.52 18.74 -7.58
C GLU A 9 -7.47 18.59 -8.69
N VAL A 10 -6.38 19.35 -8.59
CA VAL A 10 -5.30 19.33 -9.58
C VAL A 10 -4.03 18.79 -8.93
N LEU A 11 -3.41 17.81 -9.57
CA LEU A 11 -2.07 17.32 -9.24
C LEU A 11 -1.10 17.72 -10.36
N LEU A 12 -0.04 18.44 -10.02
CA LEU A 12 1.05 18.71 -10.96
C LEU A 12 2.06 17.56 -10.91
N ILE A 13 2.10 16.74 -11.97
CA ILE A 13 3.09 15.67 -12.08
C ILE A 13 4.41 16.25 -12.61
N THR A 14 5.50 16.10 -11.86
CA THR A 14 6.81 16.64 -12.24
C THR A 14 7.95 15.73 -11.80
N LYS A 15 9.08 15.79 -12.50
CA LYS A 15 10.36 15.17 -12.08
C LYS A 15 11.32 16.19 -11.44
N ARG A 16 10.93 17.47 -11.37
CA ARG A 16 11.75 18.54 -10.79
C ARG A 16 11.83 18.39 -9.27
N ARG A 17 13.00 18.63 -8.69
CA ARG A 17 13.21 18.55 -7.23
C ARG A 17 12.47 19.65 -6.47
N GLN A 18 12.32 20.82 -7.07
CA GLN A 18 11.54 21.92 -6.52
C GLN A 18 10.06 21.73 -6.86
N MET A 19 9.22 21.78 -5.84
CA MET A 19 7.78 21.72 -5.98
C MET A 19 7.27 23.07 -6.49
N GLU A 20 6.80 23.10 -7.72
CA GLU A 20 6.12 24.28 -8.28
C GLU A 20 4.62 24.14 -8.03
N SER A 21 3.98 25.26 -7.69
CA SER A 21 2.51 25.31 -7.59
C SER A 21 1.97 25.99 -8.84
N ILE A 22 1.00 25.37 -9.49
CA ILE A 22 0.30 25.95 -10.65
C ILE A 22 -1.14 26.21 -10.23
N THR A 23 -1.66 27.35 -10.66
CA THR A 23 -3.08 27.68 -10.51
C THR A 23 -3.73 27.55 -11.88
N ILE A 24 -4.73 26.69 -12.00
CA ILE A 24 -5.48 26.47 -13.23
C ILE A 24 -6.87 27.05 -13.05
N LYS A 25 -7.36 27.78 -14.07
CA LYS A 25 -8.74 28.25 -14.11
C LYS A 25 -9.62 27.14 -14.71
N VAL A 26 -10.57 26.65 -13.92
CA VAL A 26 -11.58 25.65 -14.34
C VAL A 26 -12.95 26.31 -14.15
N GLY A 27 -13.63 26.61 -15.26
CA GLY A 27 -14.83 27.45 -15.24
C GLY A 27 -14.53 28.84 -14.68
N ASP A 28 -15.25 29.22 -13.63
CA ASP A 28 -15.02 30.48 -12.89
C ASP A 28 -14.16 30.31 -11.63
N CYS A 29 -13.72 29.09 -11.32
CA CYS A 29 -12.93 28.79 -10.15
C CYS A 29 -11.43 28.70 -10.47
N TYR A 30 -10.59 29.20 -9.56
CA TYR A 30 -9.15 28.99 -9.57
C TYR A 30 -8.80 27.83 -8.64
N VAL A 31 -8.22 26.77 -9.19
CA VAL A 31 -7.78 25.60 -8.42
C VAL A 31 -6.25 25.58 -8.39
N SER A 32 -5.70 25.59 -7.17
CA SER A 32 -4.26 25.43 -6.95
C SER A 32 -3.86 23.95 -6.92
N SER A 33 -2.70 23.61 -7.47
CA SER A 33 -2.18 22.25 -7.43
C SER A 33 -1.85 21.80 -6.00
N SER A 34 -2.41 20.66 -5.59
CA SER A 34 -2.05 19.96 -4.35
C SER A 34 -0.83 19.06 -4.59
N PRO A 35 0.05 18.84 -3.58
CA PRO A 35 1.17 17.93 -3.75
C PRO A 35 0.78 16.46 -3.88
N ASN A 36 -0.35 16.09 -3.26
CA ASN A 36 -0.88 14.74 -3.28
C ASN A 36 -2.39 14.80 -3.54
N ILE A 37 -2.91 13.86 -4.32
CA ILE A 37 -4.34 13.72 -4.62
C ILE A 37 -4.81 12.30 -4.32
N ARG A 38 -6.05 12.15 -3.87
CA ARG A 38 -6.66 10.83 -3.68
C ARG A 38 -7.40 10.43 -4.95
N TYR A 39 -6.96 9.34 -5.58
CA TYR A 39 -7.60 8.78 -6.77
C TYR A 39 -7.91 7.30 -6.55
N LEU A 40 -9.20 6.93 -6.62
CA LEU A 40 -9.67 5.54 -6.41
C LEU A 40 -9.09 4.89 -5.14
N GLY A 41 -8.92 5.64 -4.05
CA GLY A 41 -8.33 5.13 -2.80
C GLY A 41 -6.81 5.05 -2.76
N LEU A 42 -6.12 5.32 -3.86
CA LEU A 42 -4.67 5.53 -3.92
C LEU A 42 -4.35 7.01 -3.67
N TYR A 43 -3.19 7.27 -3.07
CA TYR A 43 -2.67 8.63 -2.94
C TYR A 43 -1.55 8.79 -3.95
N MET A 44 -1.81 9.64 -4.94
CA MET A 44 -0.83 9.96 -5.97
C MET A 44 -0.06 11.20 -5.55
N ASP A 45 1.25 11.06 -5.45
CA ASP A 45 2.18 12.15 -5.17
C ASP A 45 2.65 12.78 -6.49
N ALA A 46 3.02 14.06 -6.50
CA ALA A 46 3.47 14.78 -7.70
C ALA A 46 4.67 14.11 -8.42
N TRP A 47 5.52 13.40 -7.68
CA TRP A 47 6.65 12.64 -8.24
C TRP A 47 6.32 11.19 -8.61
N LEU A 48 5.08 10.75 -8.38
CA LEU A 48 4.65 9.35 -8.56
C LEU A 48 5.52 8.35 -7.79
N ASN A 49 6.08 8.76 -6.65
CA ASN A 49 6.88 7.90 -5.78
C ASN A 49 6.03 7.17 -4.72
N PHE A 50 4.73 7.46 -4.64
CA PHE A 50 3.73 6.84 -3.74
C PHE A 50 4.16 6.72 -2.27
N LYS A 51 5.05 7.60 -1.82
CA LYS A 51 5.54 7.62 -0.44
C LYS A 51 4.40 7.89 0.53
N ALA A 52 3.54 8.88 0.21
CA ALA A 52 2.43 9.22 1.09
C ALA A 52 1.41 8.08 1.16
N HIS A 53 1.19 7.40 0.03
CA HIS A 53 0.34 6.23 -0.03
C HIS A 53 0.86 5.11 0.86
N LEU A 54 2.12 4.68 0.69
CA LEU A 54 2.70 3.60 1.49
C LEU A 54 2.68 3.93 2.98
N LYS A 55 2.98 5.17 3.37
CA LYS A 55 2.91 5.60 4.77
C LYS A 55 1.50 5.46 5.34
N MET A 56 0.49 6.00 4.65
CA MET A 56 -0.89 5.96 5.13
C MET A 56 -1.45 4.53 5.16
N VAL A 57 -1.17 3.72 4.13
CA VAL A 57 -1.61 2.32 4.08
C VAL A 57 -0.92 1.49 5.17
N SER A 58 0.36 1.75 5.42
CA SER A 58 1.11 1.17 6.54
C SER A 58 0.48 1.53 7.88
N GLU A 59 0.21 2.80 8.14
CA GLU A 59 -0.46 3.25 9.38
C GLU A 59 -1.82 2.59 9.55
N ARG A 60 -2.62 2.50 8.47
CA ARG A 60 -3.92 1.83 8.50
C ARG A 60 -3.79 0.34 8.79
N ALA A 61 -2.85 -0.34 8.15
CA ALA A 61 -2.57 -1.76 8.39
C ALA A 61 -2.07 -1.99 9.83
N ALA A 62 -1.21 -1.12 10.36
CA ALA A 62 -0.71 -1.18 11.72
C ALA A 62 -1.83 -1.02 12.76
N ASN A 63 -2.78 -0.12 12.53
CA ASN A 63 -3.95 0.05 13.41
C ASN A 63 -4.83 -1.20 13.43
N VAL A 64 -5.09 -1.78 12.26
CA VAL A 64 -5.84 -3.05 12.14
C VAL A 64 -5.09 -4.18 12.83
N ALA A 65 -3.78 -4.31 12.57
CA ALA A 65 -2.92 -5.30 13.21
C ALA A 65 -2.87 -5.14 14.73
N GLY A 66 -2.84 -3.91 15.24
CA GLY A 66 -2.89 -3.61 16.67
C GLY A 66 -4.21 -4.02 17.30
N ALA A 67 -5.34 -3.75 16.65
CA ALA A 67 -6.65 -4.19 17.11
C ALA A 67 -6.75 -5.72 17.13
N LEU A 68 -6.27 -6.38 16.07
CA LEU A 68 -6.24 -7.83 15.92
C LEU A 68 -5.31 -8.50 16.94
N ALA A 69 -4.16 -7.88 17.25
CA ALA A 69 -3.24 -8.38 18.26
C ALA A 69 -3.85 -8.44 19.65
N ARG A 70 -4.75 -7.52 20.01
CA ARG A 70 -5.44 -7.51 21.32
C ARG A 70 -6.35 -8.72 21.52
N ILE A 71 -6.96 -9.23 20.45
CA ILE A 71 -7.85 -10.40 20.50
C ILE A 71 -7.14 -11.73 20.20
N MET A 72 -5.82 -11.68 19.92
CA MET A 72 -5.01 -12.85 19.55
C MET A 72 -3.74 -12.96 20.40
N PRO A 73 -3.86 -13.26 21.71
CA PRO A 73 -2.69 -13.45 22.56
C PRO A 73 -1.81 -14.58 22.02
N THR A 74 -0.49 -14.45 22.20
CA THR A 74 0.47 -15.46 21.71
C THR A 74 0.25 -16.81 22.39
N ILE A 75 -0.04 -16.80 23.70
CA ILE A 75 -0.32 -17.99 24.51
C ILE A 75 -1.84 -18.11 24.68
N GLY A 76 -2.39 -19.32 24.48
CA GLY A 76 -3.82 -19.57 24.64
C GLY A 76 -4.72 -18.91 23.59
N GLY A 77 -4.15 -18.28 22.56
CA GLY A 77 -4.91 -17.61 21.50
C GLY A 77 -5.35 -18.55 20.36
N PRO A 78 -5.92 -17.97 19.28
CA PRO A 78 -6.44 -18.73 18.16
C PRO A 78 -5.39 -19.58 17.42
N ARG A 79 -5.85 -20.67 16.79
CA ARG A 79 -5.03 -21.50 15.90
C ARG A 79 -4.47 -20.70 14.72
N SER A 80 -3.33 -21.14 14.18
CA SER A 80 -2.63 -20.51 13.06
C SER A 80 -3.51 -20.25 11.84
N SER A 81 -4.48 -21.12 11.54
CA SER A 81 -5.44 -20.94 10.44
C SER A 81 -6.28 -19.67 10.58
N ARG A 82 -6.81 -19.39 11.78
CA ARG A 82 -7.55 -18.16 12.07
C ARG A 82 -6.62 -16.95 11.99
N ARG A 83 -5.38 -17.07 12.46
CA ARG A 83 -4.38 -15.99 12.37
C ARG A 83 -4.00 -15.66 10.93
N LYS A 84 -3.92 -16.66 10.04
CA LYS A 84 -3.69 -16.45 8.59
C LYS A 84 -4.82 -15.65 7.94
N LEU A 85 -6.06 -15.90 8.33
CA LEU A 85 -7.20 -15.10 7.87
C LEU A 85 -7.04 -13.62 8.26
N TYR A 86 -6.58 -13.34 9.48
CA TYR A 86 -6.35 -11.96 9.91
C TYR A 86 -5.15 -11.32 9.20
N ALA A 87 -4.06 -12.06 9.00
CA ALA A 87 -2.93 -11.59 8.21
C ALA A 87 -3.32 -11.30 6.74
N SER A 88 -4.30 -12.02 6.19
CA SER A 88 -4.79 -11.73 4.83
C SER A 88 -5.56 -10.41 4.74
N VAL A 89 -6.25 -9.99 5.81
CA VAL A 89 -6.89 -8.67 5.90
C VAL A 89 -5.84 -7.57 5.87
N GLU A 90 -4.79 -7.70 6.68
CA GLU A 90 -3.67 -6.74 6.70
C GLU A 90 -2.97 -6.67 5.33
N ASN A 91 -2.68 -7.82 4.73
CA ASN A 91 -2.09 -7.91 3.39
C ASN A 91 -2.99 -7.29 2.32
N SER A 92 -4.32 -7.39 2.46
CA SER A 92 -5.26 -6.78 1.52
C SER A 92 -5.21 -5.26 1.58
N ILE A 93 -5.01 -4.69 2.77
CA ILE A 93 -4.79 -3.25 2.96
C ILE A 93 -3.46 -2.85 2.33
N LEU A 94 -2.36 -3.52 2.73
CA LEU A 94 -1.00 -3.22 2.25
C LEU A 94 -0.88 -3.31 0.73
N LEU A 95 -1.44 -4.35 0.13
CA LEU A 95 -1.32 -4.64 -1.30
C LEU A 95 -2.39 -3.94 -2.16
N TYR A 96 -3.19 -3.04 -1.58
CA TYR A 96 -4.18 -2.29 -2.35
C TYR A 96 -3.48 -1.39 -3.37
N GLY A 97 -3.85 -1.53 -4.65
CA GLY A 97 -3.20 -0.77 -5.72
C GLY A 97 -1.73 -1.14 -5.96
N SER A 98 -1.28 -2.33 -5.52
CA SER A 98 0.13 -2.72 -5.64
C SER A 98 0.73 -2.62 -7.03
N PRO A 99 0.05 -2.97 -8.14
CA PRO A 99 0.64 -2.80 -9.47
C PRO A 99 1.00 -1.36 -9.82
N ILE A 100 0.35 -0.38 -9.17
CA ILE A 100 0.55 1.04 -9.43
C ILE A 100 1.69 1.58 -8.55
N TRP A 101 1.68 1.28 -7.25
CA TRP A 101 2.71 1.80 -6.35
C TRP A 101 3.99 0.96 -6.29
N ILE A 102 4.06 -0.21 -6.94
CA ILE A 102 5.26 -1.08 -6.90
C ILE A 102 6.54 -0.37 -7.35
N CYS A 103 6.45 0.64 -8.22
CA CYS A 103 7.58 1.50 -8.60
C CYS A 103 8.20 2.26 -7.40
N ALA A 104 7.43 2.51 -6.35
CA ALA A 104 7.92 3.12 -5.11
C ALA A 104 8.93 2.24 -4.36
N MET A 105 8.96 0.93 -4.64
CA MET A 105 9.89 0.00 -4.00
C MET A 105 11.35 0.22 -4.39
N GLU A 106 11.62 0.97 -5.47
CA GLU A 106 12.97 1.39 -5.81
C GLU A 106 13.64 2.15 -4.66
N THR A 107 12.85 2.83 -3.82
CA THR A 107 13.32 3.48 -2.60
C THR A 107 13.01 2.63 -1.37
N GLN A 108 14.00 1.83 -0.94
CA GLN A 108 13.91 0.92 0.20
C GLN A 108 13.36 1.55 1.49
N ALA A 109 13.70 2.82 1.75
CA ALA A 109 13.25 3.54 2.95
C ALA A 109 11.71 3.62 3.07
N TYR A 110 10.97 3.68 1.96
CA TYR A 110 9.51 3.81 1.99
C TYR A 110 8.83 2.45 2.16
N PHE A 111 9.48 1.40 1.68
CA PHE A 111 8.96 0.04 1.74
C PHE A 111 9.16 -0.61 3.11
N HIS A 112 10.23 -0.28 3.83
CA HIS A 112 10.54 -0.89 5.14
C HIS A 112 9.42 -0.76 6.17
N GLN A 113 8.65 0.33 6.17
CA GLN A 113 7.53 0.48 7.11
C GLN A 113 6.43 -0.55 6.82
N ALA A 114 6.05 -0.70 5.55
CA ALA A 114 5.05 -1.67 5.11
C ALA A 114 5.52 -3.12 5.35
N GLU A 115 6.80 -3.38 5.06
CA GLU A 115 7.44 -4.68 5.28
C GLU A 115 7.49 -5.06 6.76
N SER A 116 7.82 -4.11 7.64
CA SER A 116 7.82 -4.32 9.10
C SER A 116 6.44 -4.72 9.61
N ILE A 117 5.37 -4.09 9.10
CA ILE A 117 3.98 -4.44 9.47
C ILE A 117 3.63 -5.83 8.94
N HIS A 118 3.97 -6.12 7.69
CA HIS A 118 3.76 -7.43 7.09
C HIS A 118 4.48 -8.54 7.89
N ARG A 119 5.73 -8.33 8.28
CA ARG A 119 6.47 -9.25 9.17
C ARG A 119 5.76 -9.43 10.50
N ARG A 120 5.28 -8.36 11.13
CA ARG A 120 4.54 -8.46 12.39
C ARG A 120 3.30 -9.34 12.25
N ALA A 121 2.58 -9.23 11.14
CA ALA A 121 1.45 -10.10 10.81
C ALA A 121 1.90 -11.57 10.76
N CYS A 122 2.97 -11.86 10.03
CA CYS A 122 3.52 -13.21 9.89
C CYS A 122 4.04 -13.79 11.21
N LEU A 123 4.72 -12.97 12.05
CA LEU A 123 5.13 -13.37 13.41
C LEU A 123 3.92 -13.76 14.26
N ARG A 124 2.80 -13.05 14.14
CA ARG A 124 1.57 -13.42 14.84
C ARG A 124 1.00 -14.74 14.34
N VAL A 125 1.03 -15.00 13.03
CA VAL A 125 0.57 -16.27 12.45
C VAL A 125 1.30 -17.47 13.07
N ILE A 126 2.63 -17.37 13.19
CA ILE A 126 3.46 -18.44 13.76
C ILE A 126 3.51 -18.42 15.29
N SER A 127 2.92 -17.40 15.92
CA SER A 127 3.04 -17.13 17.37
C SER A 127 4.52 -17.08 17.82
N GLY A 128 5.38 -16.52 16.96
CA GLY A 128 6.83 -16.57 17.08
C GLY A 128 7.44 -15.37 17.80
N CYS A 129 8.71 -15.50 18.14
CA CYS A 129 9.47 -14.46 18.83
C CYS A 129 9.88 -13.31 17.88
N PRO A 130 10.01 -12.07 18.38
CA PRO A 130 10.42 -10.92 17.56
C PRO A 130 11.81 -11.04 16.93
N HIS A 131 12.71 -11.89 17.45
CA HIS A 131 14.10 -12.04 17.01
C HIS A 131 14.30 -12.90 15.76
N VAL A 132 13.26 -13.59 15.28
CA VAL A 132 13.35 -14.44 14.07
C VAL A 132 13.65 -13.56 12.85
N SER A 133 14.46 -14.02 11.90
CA SER A 133 14.74 -13.25 10.67
C SER A 133 13.47 -13.02 9.83
N TYR A 134 13.49 -12.05 8.91
CA TYR A 134 12.35 -11.76 8.04
C TYR A 134 11.99 -12.99 7.21
N GLU A 135 12.99 -13.57 6.56
CA GLU A 135 12.89 -14.72 5.65
C GLU A 135 12.36 -15.95 6.39
N ALA A 136 12.92 -16.26 7.57
CA ALA A 136 12.45 -17.39 8.37
C ALA A 136 11.01 -17.19 8.84
N THR A 137 10.62 -15.96 9.18
CA THR A 137 9.25 -15.64 9.57
C THR A 137 8.27 -15.93 8.42
N TYR A 138 8.60 -15.49 7.21
CA TYR A 138 7.78 -15.70 6.01
C TYR A 138 7.63 -17.18 5.67
N VAL A 139 8.73 -17.93 5.69
CA VAL A 139 8.75 -19.37 5.42
C VAL A 139 7.91 -20.11 6.46
N LEU A 140 8.10 -19.86 7.76
CA LEU A 140 7.35 -20.52 8.83
C LEU A 140 5.86 -20.17 8.79
N ALA A 141 5.51 -18.92 8.43
CA ALA A 141 4.12 -18.51 8.26
C ALA A 141 3.48 -19.14 7.02
N GLY A 142 4.29 -19.54 6.03
CA GLY A 142 3.83 -19.92 4.70
C GLY A 142 3.19 -18.75 3.96
N ILE A 143 3.73 -17.55 4.16
CA ILE A 143 3.28 -16.30 3.52
C ILE A 143 4.51 -15.68 2.85
N PRO A 144 4.50 -15.45 1.53
CA PRO A 144 5.61 -14.81 0.84
C PRO A 144 5.83 -13.38 1.31
N SER A 145 7.05 -12.87 1.14
CA SER A 145 7.41 -11.49 1.44
C SER A 145 6.56 -10.48 0.65
N LEU A 146 6.40 -9.28 1.21
CA LEU A 146 5.47 -8.27 0.68
C LEU A 146 5.83 -7.83 -0.75
N ASP A 147 7.13 -7.77 -1.06
CA ASP A 147 7.70 -7.46 -2.36
C ASP A 147 7.29 -8.51 -3.40
N LEU A 148 7.44 -9.79 -3.04
CA LEU A 148 7.08 -10.91 -3.89
C LEU A 148 5.57 -10.99 -4.13
N LEU A 149 4.76 -10.63 -3.11
CA LEU A 149 3.32 -10.52 -3.26
C LEU A 149 2.90 -9.36 -4.18
N ALA A 150 3.59 -8.21 -4.08
CA ALA A 150 3.35 -7.05 -4.95
C ALA A 150 3.73 -7.37 -6.40
N ASP A 151 4.90 -7.97 -6.63
CA ASP A 151 5.39 -8.40 -7.93
C ASP A 151 4.45 -9.43 -8.58
N LYS A 152 3.99 -10.43 -7.81
CA LYS A 152 2.98 -11.38 -8.28
C LYS A 152 1.71 -10.66 -8.77
N ARG A 153 1.23 -9.65 -8.03
CA ARG A 153 0.03 -8.88 -8.43
C ARG A 153 0.29 -8.03 -9.67
N LEU A 154 1.48 -7.45 -9.81
CA LEU A 154 1.88 -6.73 -11.02
C LEU A 154 1.83 -7.67 -12.24
N ARG A 155 2.44 -8.85 -12.16
CA ARG A 155 2.42 -9.83 -13.27
C ARG A 155 1.00 -10.22 -13.69
N ILE A 156 0.11 -10.45 -12.72
CA ILE A 156 -1.31 -10.76 -13.00
C ILE A 156 -2.00 -9.57 -13.67
N TYR A 157 -1.72 -8.35 -13.20
CA TYR A 157 -2.28 -7.13 -13.78
C TYR A 157 -1.84 -6.96 -15.23
N LEU A 158 -0.54 -7.10 -15.52
CA LEU A 158 0.01 -6.95 -16.87
C LEU A 158 -0.61 -7.95 -17.86
N ARG A 159 -0.70 -9.23 -17.49
CA ARG A 159 -1.35 -10.25 -18.34
C ARG A 159 -2.79 -9.86 -18.70
N ARG A 160 -3.58 -9.44 -17.70
CA ARG A 160 -4.97 -9.01 -17.95
C ARG A 160 -5.06 -7.80 -18.87
N THR A 161 -4.09 -6.89 -18.81
CA THR A 161 -4.05 -5.73 -19.70
C THR A 161 -3.56 -6.05 -21.11
N GLU A 162 -2.86 -7.17 -21.29
CA GLU A 162 -2.47 -7.70 -22.60
C GLU A 162 -3.68 -8.38 -23.24
N ASP A 163 -4.35 -9.28 -22.52
CA ASP A 163 -5.57 -9.96 -22.96
C ASP A 163 -6.66 -8.95 -23.41
N ALA A 164 -6.86 -7.87 -22.63
CA ALA A 164 -7.85 -6.83 -22.94
C ALA A 164 -7.46 -5.90 -24.11
N LYS A 165 -6.24 -6.00 -24.66
CA LYS A 165 -5.83 -5.26 -25.86
C LYS A 165 -5.93 -6.11 -27.13
N GLU A 166 -6.03 -7.42 -26.99
CA GLU A 166 -6.18 -8.36 -28.11
C GLU A 166 -7.66 -8.59 -28.47
N GLU A 167 -8.58 -8.24 -27.57
CA GLU A 167 -10.05 -8.15 -27.80
C GLU A 167 -10.48 -6.79 -28.40
#